data_AF-Q6ZEE8-F1
#
_entry.id   AF-Q6ZEE8-F1
#
_cell.length_a   1.000
_cell.length_b   1.000
_cell.length_c   1.000
_cell.angle_alpha   90.00
_cell.angle_beta   90.00
_cell.angle_gamma   90.00
#
_symmetry.space_group_name_H-M   'P 1'
#
loop_
_entity.id
_entity.type
_entity.pdbx_description
1 polymer ?
#
loop_
_entity_poly.entity_id
_entity_poly.type
_entity_poly.pdbx_seq_one_letter_code
_entity_poly.pdbx_strand_id
1 'polypeptide(L)'
;MLITLEPTFYLRNHPLYYSPYDTLMITSIESPIKLSIPDEDFTIREVGFLHAYRLNLSFPPDLLLTYADMLSDSVSNVADYFLGEGQSSCFPENVVSSAQQIIYIEDFYVEPQYRGRNIGLKSLALFLQMLGQGAIVAGCPFPAGEEDSPGARRRQRLLIDYWSKLGLLCHCQKRNILWNDNWQLPKWLEECLWHEI
;
A
#
# COMPACT_ATOMS: atom_id res chain seq x y z
N MET A 1 14.77 -25.69 -0.24
CA MET A 1 15.66 -24.54 -0.55
C MET A 1 15.13 -23.39 0.26
N LEU A 2 15.86 -22.94 1.29
CA LEU A 2 15.38 -21.93 2.24
C LEU A 2 15.46 -20.53 1.62
N ILE A 3 14.35 -20.01 1.07
CA ILE A 3 14.27 -18.62 0.62
C ILE A 3 13.73 -17.77 1.77
N THR A 4 14.50 -16.79 2.25
CA THR A 4 14.04 -15.81 3.26
C THR A 4 13.82 -14.44 2.64
N LEU A 5 12.81 -13.73 3.14
CA LEU A 5 12.52 -12.34 2.77
C LEU A 5 13.26 -11.39 3.71
N GLU A 6 13.90 -10.37 3.14
CA GLU A 6 14.56 -9.32 3.92
C GLU A 6 13.78 -8.00 3.82
N PRO A 7 13.15 -7.54 4.93
CA PRO A 7 12.43 -6.27 4.93
C PRO A 7 13.43 -5.11 5.06
N THR A 8 13.49 -4.27 4.04
CA THR A 8 14.18 -2.97 4.10
C THR A 8 13.31 -1.92 3.46
N PHE A 9 13.18 -0.74 4.06
CA PHE A 9 12.46 0.38 3.48
C PHE A 9 13.25 1.68 3.61
N TYR A 10 13.03 2.58 2.67
CA TYR A 10 13.63 3.90 2.59
C TYR A 10 12.51 4.93 2.67
N LEU A 11 12.69 5.91 3.55
CA LEU A 11 11.80 7.05 3.65
C LEU A 11 12.39 8.20 2.84
N ARG A 12 11.62 8.69 1.88
CA ARG A 12 11.98 9.88 1.10
C ARG A 12 10.94 10.95 1.37
N ASN A 13 11.44 12.07 1.87
CA ASN A 13 10.67 13.29 1.92
C ASN A 13 10.83 13.99 0.58
N HIS A 14 9.74 14.43 -0.03
CA HIS A 14 9.80 15.28 -1.20
C HIS A 14 10.02 16.73 -0.73
N PRO A 15 11.18 17.36 -0.99
CA PRO A 15 11.34 18.77 -0.68
C PRO A 15 10.56 19.58 -1.73
N LEU A 16 9.26 19.82 -1.49
CA LEU A 16 8.59 20.92 -2.15
C LEU A 16 9.02 22.21 -1.43
N TYR A 17 9.42 23.20 -2.21
CA TYR A 17 10.31 24.33 -1.85
C TYR A 17 9.81 25.30 -0.76
N TYR A 18 8.72 24.99 -0.04
CA TYR A 18 8.01 25.95 0.82
C TYR A 18 8.40 25.87 2.31
N SER A 19 8.69 24.69 2.86
CA SER A 19 9.12 24.57 4.27
C SER A 19 9.74 23.21 4.63
N PRO A 20 10.75 23.15 5.53
CA PRO A 20 11.27 21.90 6.06
C PRO A 20 10.24 21.10 6.87
N TYR A 21 9.14 21.72 7.32
CA TYR A 21 8.05 21.03 8.03
C TYR A 21 7.07 20.31 7.10
N ASP A 22 7.04 20.68 5.80
CA ASP A 22 6.18 20.04 4.81
C ASP A 22 6.61 18.59 4.52
N THR A 23 7.86 18.28 4.83
CA THR A 23 8.50 16.99 4.58
C THR A 23 7.85 15.80 5.31
N LEU A 24 7.04 16.03 6.34
CA LEU A 24 6.39 14.97 7.12
C LEU A 24 4.88 14.83 6.88
N MET A 25 4.29 15.67 6.01
CA MET A 25 2.86 15.62 5.71
C MET A 25 2.51 14.36 4.92
N ILE A 26 3.16 14.20 3.77
CA ILE A 26 3.08 13.00 2.94
C ILE A 26 4.49 12.51 2.67
N THR A 27 4.82 11.33 3.20
CA THR A 27 6.15 10.72 3.09
C THR A 27 6.11 9.56 2.11
N SER A 28 6.97 9.58 1.10
CA SER A 28 7.14 8.45 0.18
C SER A 28 7.97 7.37 0.84
N ILE A 29 7.58 6.11 0.61
CA ILE A 29 8.19 4.92 1.17
C ILE A 29 8.49 3.97 0.02
N GLU A 30 9.78 3.69 -0.18
CA GLU A 30 10.25 2.71 -1.15
C GLU A 30 10.80 1.49 -0.41
N SER A 31 10.35 0.29 -0.77
CA SER A 31 10.78 -0.96 -0.15
C SER A 31 11.16 -1.97 -1.23
N PRO A 32 12.44 -2.27 -1.44
CA PRO A 32 12.84 -3.36 -2.32
C PRO A 32 12.38 -4.70 -1.74
N ILE A 33 12.02 -5.63 -2.60
CA ILE A 33 11.72 -7.02 -2.24
C ILE A 33 13.00 -7.82 -2.44
N LYS A 34 13.61 -8.26 -1.36
CA LYS A 34 14.89 -8.98 -1.36
C LYS A 34 14.70 -10.42 -0.91
N LEU A 35 15.30 -11.34 -1.65
CA LEU A 35 15.36 -12.75 -1.31
C LEU A 35 16.80 -13.14 -0.99
N SER A 36 17.01 -13.83 0.12
CA SER A 36 18.25 -14.58 0.35
C SER A 36 18.12 -15.95 -0.30
N ILE A 37 19.01 -16.26 -1.23
CA ILE A 37 19.05 -17.56 -1.91
C ILE A 37 20.27 -18.34 -1.38
N PRO A 38 20.07 -19.52 -0.78
CA PRO A 38 21.11 -20.27 -0.09
C PRO A 38 22.03 -21.07 -1.03
N ASP A 39 22.22 -20.60 -2.27
CA ASP A 39 23.36 -21.06 -3.08
C ASP A 39 24.68 -20.60 -2.44
N GLU A 40 25.80 -21.16 -2.90
CA GLU A 40 27.12 -21.21 -2.22
C GLU A 40 27.65 -19.88 -1.63
N ASP A 41 27.09 -18.72 -2.00
CA ASP A 41 27.53 -17.38 -1.58
C ASP A 41 26.49 -16.55 -0.77
N PHE A 42 25.35 -17.12 -0.34
CA PHE A 42 24.30 -16.37 0.39
C PHE A 42 23.93 -15.04 -0.29
N THR A 43 23.70 -15.08 -1.61
CA THR A 43 23.44 -13.85 -2.37
C THR A 43 22.04 -13.31 -2.05
N ILE A 44 22.00 -12.05 -1.60
CA ILE A 44 20.76 -11.30 -1.46
C ILE A 44 20.44 -10.69 -2.83
N ARG A 45 19.28 -11.05 -3.37
CA ARG A 45 18.82 -10.57 -4.67
C ARG A 45 17.56 -9.74 -4.53
N GLU A 46 17.56 -8.56 -5.11
CA GLU A 46 16.35 -7.77 -5.32
C GLU A 46 15.54 -8.38 -6.47
N VAL A 47 14.26 -8.65 -6.22
CA VAL A 47 13.36 -9.36 -7.14
C VAL A 47 12.06 -8.59 -7.40
N GLY A 48 12.00 -7.34 -6.95
CA GLY A 48 10.79 -6.54 -7.00
C GLY A 48 10.88 -5.32 -6.08
N PHE A 49 9.79 -4.58 -6.03
CA PHE A 49 9.68 -3.36 -5.23
C PHE A 49 8.25 -3.13 -4.77
N LEU A 50 8.13 -2.32 -3.73
CA LEU A 50 6.90 -1.74 -3.23
C LEU A 50 7.14 -0.24 -3.09
N HIS A 51 6.18 0.55 -3.54
CA HIS A 51 6.17 1.99 -3.36
C HIS A 51 4.83 2.41 -2.74
N ALA A 52 4.92 3.23 -1.70
CA ALA A 52 3.79 3.63 -0.88
C ALA A 52 3.97 5.06 -0.37
N TYR A 53 2.89 5.62 0.15
CA TYR A 53 2.87 6.91 0.82
C TYR A 53 2.25 6.79 2.20
N ARG A 54 2.83 7.51 3.16
CA ARG A 54 2.20 7.78 4.45
C ARG A 54 1.68 9.20 4.47
N LEU A 55 0.37 9.37 4.64
CA LEU A 55 -0.25 10.66 4.91
C LEU A 55 -0.43 10.78 6.43
N ASN A 56 0.14 11.82 7.03
CA ASN A 56 0.05 12.06 8.46
C ASN A 56 -1.20 12.89 8.80
N LEU A 57 -2.16 12.27 9.46
CA LEU A 57 -3.46 12.89 9.79
C LEU A 57 -3.38 13.89 10.95
N SER A 58 -2.20 14.12 11.54
CA SER A 58 -2.00 15.24 12.47
C SER A 58 -2.03 16.61 11.77
N PHE A 59 -1.92 16.64 10.44
CA PHE A 59 -1.97 17.87 9.65
C PHE A 59 -3.40 18.18 9.17
N PRO A 60 -3.74 19.47 8.97
CA PRO A 60 -5.04 19.86 8.43
C PRO A 60 -5.37 19.19 7.08
N PRO A 61 -6.62 18.70 6.87
CA PRO A 61 -7.05 18.08 5.62
C PRO A 61 -6.74 18.89 4.37
N ASP A 62 -7.03 20.20 4.36
CA ASP A 62 -6.82 21.07 3.19
C ASP A 62 -5.35 21.12 2.74
N LEU A 63 -4.41 21.06 3.70
CA LEU A 63 -2.98 21.03 3.41
C LEU A 63 -2.56 19.68 2.82
N LEU A 64 -3.06 18.58 3.38
CA LEU A 64 -2.80 17.24 2.86
C LEU A 64 -3.34 17.06 1.44
N LEU A 65 -4.56 17.55 1.18
CA LEU A 65 -5.17 17.55 -0.16
C LEU A 65 -4.32 18.34 -1.15
N THR A 66 -3.95 19.58 -0.81
CA THR A 66 -3.12 20.44 -1.65
C THR A 66 -1.76 19.80 -1.95
N TYR A 67 -1.15 19.14 -0.96
CA TYR A 67 0.14 18.47 -1.14
C TYR A 67 0.01 17.19 -1.98
N ALA A 68 -1.05 16.41 -1.78
CA ALA A 68 -1.34 15.21 -2.55
C ALA A 68 -1.51 15.51 -4.05
N ASP A 69 -2.18 16.61 -4.40
CA ASP A 69 -2.34 17.11 -5.78
C ASP A 69 -1.01 17.40 -6.48
N MET A 70 0.04 17.73 -5.72
CA MET A 70 1.37 18.00 -6.28
C MET A 70 2.23 16.74 -6.48
N LEU A 71 1.83 15.58 -5.92
CA LEU A 71 2.62 14.35 -5.96
C LEU A 71 2.24 13.46 -7.14
N SER A 72 1.01 12.97 -7.17
CA SER A 72 0.48 12.13 -8.24
C SER A 72 -1.05 12.13 -8.23
N ASP A 73 -1.67 11.89 -9.39
CA ASP A 73 -3.13 11.76 -9.50
C ASP A 73 -3.69 10.66 -8.59
N SER A 74 -2.91 9.58 -8.40
CA SER A 74 -3.27 8.46 -7.52
C SER A 74 -3.30 8.88 -6.04
N VAL A 75 -2.27 9.60 -5.58
CA VAL A 75 -2.19 10.09 -4.19
C VAL A 75 -3.26 11.15 -3.95
N SER A 76 -3.49 12.05 -4.89
CA SER A 76 -4.59 13.03 -4.88
C SER A 76 -5.96 12.33 -4.75
N ASN A 77 -6.24 11.34 -5.59
CA ASN A 77 -7.52 10.60 -5.55
C ASN A 77 -7.77 9.93 -4.20
N VAL A 78 -6.72 9.38 -3.58
CA VAL A 78 -6.81 8.77 -2.25
C VAL A 78 -7.00 9.80 -1.15
N ALA A 79 -6.25 10.90 -1.18
CA ALA A 79 -6.41 11.99 -0.23
C ALA A 79 -7.83 12.57 -0.29
N ASP A 80 -8.33 12.88 -1.48
CA ASP A 80 -9.69 13.37 -1.71
C ASP A 80 -10.76 12.39 -1.20
N TYR A 81 -10.56 11.09 -1.41
CA TYR A 81 -11.49 10.07 -0.93
C TYR A 81 -11.62 10.04 0.60
N PHE A 82 -10.52 10.18 1.33
CA PHE A 82 -10.52 10.10 2.80
C PHE A 82 -10.73 11.47 3.49
N LEU A 83 -10.31 12.57 2.87
CA LEU A 83 -10.17 13.87 3.51
C LEU A 83 -11.04 14.97 2.88
N GLY A 84 -11.61 14.76 1.69
CA GLY A 84 -12.40 15.75 0.97
C GLY A 84 -13.74 16.10 1.65
N GLU A 85 -14.30 17.26 1.30
CA GLU A 85 -15.53 17.81 1.89
C GLU A 85 -16.78 16.94 1.69
N GLY A 86 -16.72 15.99 0.75
CA GLY A 86 -17.77 15.00 0.50
C GLY A 86 -17.30 13.60 0.85
N GLN A 87 -17.09 13.31 2.15
CA GLN A 87 -16.88 11.93 2.61
C GLN A 87 -17.92 11.04 1.93
N SER A 88 -17.44 10.18 1.04
CA SER A 88 -18.31 9.39 0.18
C SER A 88 -19.23 8.58 1.09
N SER A 89 -20.50 8.40 0.73
CA SER A 89 -21.50 7.62 1.50
C SER A 89 -21.09 6.17 1.86
N CYS A 90 -19.95 5.71 1.34
CA CYS A 90 -19.31 4.43 1.64
C CYS A 90 -18.31 4.51 2.82
N PHE A 91 -18.13 5.67 3.43
CA PHE A 91 -17.16 5.95 4.48
C PHE A 91 -17.89 6.27 5.80
N PRO A 92 -17.68 5.50 6.88
CA PRO A 92 -18.31 5.81 8.16
C PRO A 92 -17.72 7.10 8.73
N GLU A 93 -18.58 8.04 9.16
CA GLU A 93 -18.23 9.41 9.61
C GLU A 93 -17.15 9.49 10.72
N ASN A 94 -16.79 8.37 11.35
CA ASN A 94 -15.84 8.32 12.48
C ASN A 94 -14.50 7.64 12.17
N VAL A 95 -14.30 7.06 10.98
CA VAL A 95 -13.10 6.25 10.70
C VAL A 95 -11.80 7.08 10.72
N VAL A 96 -11.79 8.23 10.06
CA VAL A 96 -10.60 9.10 10.01
C VAL A 96 -10.26 9.63 11.40
N SER A 97 -11.25 9.85 12.26
CA SER A 97 -11.05 10.45 13.58
C SER A 97 -10.24 9.57 14.55
N SER A 98 -10.20 8.26 14.33
CA SER A 98 -9.43 7.33 15.17
C SER A 98 -8.03 7.01 14.65
N ALA A 99 -7.76 7.27 13.36
CA ALA A 99 -6.48 6.94 12.75
C ALA A 99 -5.50 8.11 12.84
N GLN A 100 -4.22 7.82 13.07
CA GLN A 100 -3.16 8.84 13.05
C GLN A 100 -2.55 9.05 11.66
N GLN A 101 -2.72 8.07 10.76
CA GLN A 101 -2.11 8.08 9.43
C GLN A 101 -2.89 7.21 8.45
N ILE A 102 -2.71 7.51 7.16
CA ILE A 102 -3.12 6.65 6.03
C ILE A 102 -1.85 6.11 5.38
N ILE A 103 -1.77 4.80 5.18
CA ILE A 103 -0.76 4.13 4.37
C ILE A 103 -1.39 3.76 3.04
N TYR A 104 -1.00 4.45 1.98
CA TYR A 104 -1.43 4.17 0.62
C TYR A 104 -0.34 3.41 -0.14
N ILE A 105 -0.62 2.19 -0.59
CA ILE A 105 0.28 1.44 -1.47
C ILE A 105 -0.03 1.83 -2.91
N GLU A 106 0.88 2.56 -3.54
CA GLU A 106 0.73 3.03 -4.91
C GLU A 106 1.11 1.92 -5.89
N ASP A 107 2.32 1.38 -5.77
CA ASP A 107 2.85 0.39 -6.69
C ASP A 107 3.44 -0.81 -5.97
N PHE A 108 3.25 -1.98 -6.59
CA PHE A 108 3.80 -3.24 -6.11
C PHE A 108 4.15 -4.14 -7.28
N TYR A 109 5.39 -4.61 -7.33
CA TYR A 109 5.89 -5.46 -8.40
C TYR A 109 6.79 -6.56 -7.86
N VAL A 110 6.59 -7.77 -8.38
CA VAL A 110 7.50 -8.90 -8.25
C VAL A 110 7.83 -9.40 -9.65
N GLU A 111 9.10 -9.68 -9.90
CA GLU A 111 9.57 -10.24 -11.17
C GLU A 111 8.84 -11.57 -11.51
N PRO A 112 8.44 -11.78 -12.78
CA PRO A 112 7.60 -12.92 -13.17
C PRO A 112 8.07 -14.29 -12.69
N GLN A 113 9.38 -14.56 -12.71
CA GLN A 113 9.95 -15.84 -12.32
C GLN A 113 9.86 -16.14 -10.82
N TYR A 114 9.56 -15.15 -10.00
CA TYR A 114 9.34 -15.29 -8.55
C TYR A 114 7.85 -15.22 -8.16
N ARG A 115 6.94 -15.05 -9.11
CA ARG A 115 5.49 -15.05 -8.83
C ARG A 115 4.97 -16.45 -8.53
N GLY A 116 3.80 -16.53 -7.91
CA GLY A 116 3.13 -17.79 -7.55
C GLY A 116 3.68 -18.49 -6.31
N ARG A 117 4.69 -17.90 -5.63
CA ARG A 117 5.30 -18.43 -4.40
C ARG A 117 4.93 -17.64 -3.14
N ASN A 118 3.81 -16.91 -3.18
CA ASN A 118 3.38 -15.99 -2.12
C ASN A 118 4.38 -14.88 -1.72
N ILE A 119 5.52 -14.74 -2.42
CA ILE A 119 6.53 -13.71 -2.16
C ILE A 119 5.90 -12.33 -2.05
N GLY A 120 5.01 -12.00 -2.98
CA GLY A 120 4.38 -10.70 -2.97
C GLY A 120 3.48 -10.45 -1.78
N LEU A 121 2.65 -11.43 -1.43
CA LEU A 121 1.75 -11.32 -0.30
C LEU A 121 2.52 -11.24 1.02
N LYS A 122 3.57 -12.06 1.18
CA LYS A 122 4.45 -12.03 2.36
C LYS A 122 5.18 -10.68 2.46
N SER A 123 5.67 -10.14 1.35
CA SER A 123 6.37 -8.84 1.33
C SER A 123 5.44 -7.70 1.73
N LEU A 124 4.22 -7.66 1.17
CA LEU A 124 3.19 -6.68 1.54
C LEU A 124 2.80 -6.81 3.02
N ALA A 125 2.66 -8.02 3.52
CA ALA A 125 2.31 -8.26 4.91
C ALA A 125 3.40 -7.82 5.88
N LEU A 126 4.67 -8.11 5.60
CA LEU A 126 5.81 -7.62 6.39
C LEU A 126 5.86 -6.09 6.38
N PHE A 127 5.72 -5.48 5.20
CA PHE A 127 5.67 -4.03 5.06
C PHE A 127 4.54 -3.41 5.91
N LEU A 128 3.33 -3.93 5.81
CA LEU A 128 2.18 -3.44 6.57
C LEU A 128 2.26 -3.77 8.06
N GLN A 129 2.92 -4.86 8.46
CA GLN A 129 3.16 -5.15 9.87
C GLN A 129 4.09 -4.10 10.50
N MET A 130 5.02 -3.54 9.73
CA MET A 130 5.95 -2.51 10.20
C MET A 130 5.32 -1.10 10.23
N LEU A 131 4.41 -0.79 9.29
CA LEU A 131 3.94 0.59 9.08
C LEU A 131 2.41 0.78 9.13
N GLY A 132 1.64 -0.28 8.89
CA GLY A 132 0.19 -0.24 8.72
C GLY A 132 -0.62 -0.53 9.99
N GLN A 133 0.01 -0.95 11.10
CA GLN A 133 -0.71 -1.24 12.34
C GLN A 133 -1.41 0.01 12.88
N GLY A 134 -2.74 -0.07 13.07
CA GLY A 134 -3.54 1.05 13.56
C GLY A 134 -3.68 2.21 12.57
N ALA A 135 -3.21 2.03 11.33
CA ALA A 135 -3.39 2.97 10.25
C ALA A 135 -4.60 2.57 9.40
N ILE A 136 -5.14 3.55 8.69
CA ILE A 136 -5.95 3.27 7.50
C ILE A 136 -4.97 2.76 6.44
N VAL A 137 -5.19 1.56 5.92
CA VAL A 137 -4.39 1.03 4.79
C VAL A 137 -5.25 1.04 3.55
N ALA A 138 -4.72 1.57 2.46
CA ALA A 138 -5.40 1.68 1.18
C ALA A 138 -4.49 1.27 0.01
N GLY A 139 -5.09 0.86 -1.10
CA GLY A 139 -4.41 0.59 -2.36
C GLY A 139 -5.38 0.65 -3.53
N CYS A 140 -4.85 0.89 -4.72
CA CYS A 140 -5.62 0.78 -5.96
C CYS A 140 -5.49 -0.65 -6.50
N PRO A 141 -6.55 -1.48 -6.48
CA PRO A 141 -6.40 -2.88 -6.83
C PRO A 141 -6.04 -3.13 -8.29
N PHE A 142 -6.37 -2.20 -9.20
CA PHE A 142 -6.04 -2.31 -10.62
C PHE A 142 -5.69 -0.94 -11.23
N PRO A 143 -4.94 -0.88 -12.34
CA PRO A 143 -4.56 0.39 -12.97
C PRO A 143 -5.79 1.18 -13.47
N ALA A 144 -5.70 2.52 -13.41
CA ALA A 144 -6.70 3.39 -14.01
C ALA A 144 -6.81 3.15 -15.52
N GLY A 145 -8.03 3.20 -16.06
CA GLY A 145 -8.28 3.04 -17.50
C GLY A 145 -8.33 1.59 -18.02
N GLU A 146 -8.14 0.58 -17.16
CA GLU A 146 -8.31 -0.83 -17.57
C GLU A 146 -9.78 -1.29 -17.65
N GLU A 147 -10.73 -0.44 -17.28
CA GLU A 147 -12.15 -0.77 -17.09
C GLU A 147 -12.83 -1.38 -18.32
N ASP A 148 -12.43 -0.92 -19.51
CA ASP A 148 -13.08 -1.27 -20.79
C ASP A 148 -12.34 -2.36 -21.59
N SER A 149 -11.23 -2.89 -21.06
CA SER A 149 -10.42 -3.86 -21.77
C SER A 149 -11.06 -5.28 -21.78
N PRO A 150 -10.86 -6.10 -22.84
CA PRO A 150 -11.35 -7.47 -22.85
C PRO A 150 -10.84 -8.27 -21.63
N GLY A 151 -11.78 -8.82 -20.85
CA GLY A 151 -11.48 -9.54 -19.63
C GLY A 151 -11.17 -8.67 -18.40
N ALA A 152 -11.31 -7.34 -18.49
CA ALA A 152 -11.08 -6.39 -17.39
C ALA A 152 -11.77 -6.82 -16.10
N ARG A 153 -13.09 -7.07 -16.14
CA ARG A 153 -13.88 -7.49 -14.97
C ARG A 153 -13.30 -8.72 -14.26
N ARG A 154 -12.77 -9.68 -15.03
CA ARG A 154 -12.15 -10.88 -14.45
C ARG A 154 -10.82 -10.55 -13.78
N ARG A 155 -9.98 -9.74 -14.43
CA ARG A 155 -8.70 -9.27 -13.85
C ARG A 155 -8.91 -8.43 -12.60
N GLN A 156 -9.83 -7.46 -12.66
CA GLN A 156 -10.21 -6.61 -11.52
C GLN A 156 -10.65 -7.45 -10.32
N ARG A 157 -11.53 -8.45 -10.55
CA ARG A 157 -11.96 -9.35 -9.47
C ARG A 157 -10.79 -10.13 -8.88
N LEU A 158 -9.91 -10.69 -9.72
CA LEU A 158 -8.73 -11.42 -9.24
C LEU A 158 -7.80 -10.54 -8.42
N LEU A 159 -7.64 -9.28 -8.79
CA LEU A 159 -6.81 -8.33 -8.06
C LEU A 159 -7.49 -7.92 -6.74
N ILE A 160 -8.78 -7.61 -6.74
CA ILE A 160 -9.54 -7.35 -5.51
C ILE A 160 -9.44 -8.56 -4.55
N ASP A 161 -9.62 -9.78 -5.06
CA ASP A 161 -9.46 -11.02 -4.29
C ASP A 161 -8.03 -11.23 -3.78
N TYR A 162 -7.02 -10.75 -4.52
CA TYR A 162 -5.63 -10.76 -4.08
C TYR A 162 -5.38 -9.76 -2.96
N TRP A 163 -5.92 -8.55 -3.04
CA TRP A 163 -5.76 -7.53 -2.00
C TRP A 163 -6.58 -7.82 -0.75
N SER A 164 -7.76 -8.45 -0.87
CA SER A 164 -8.57 -8.84 0.28
C SER A 164 -7.90 -9.88 1.16
N LYS A 165 -6.99 -10.68 0.60
CA LYS A 165 -6.09 -11.58 1.37
C LYS A 165 -5.19 -10.82 2.34
N LEU A 166 -4.85 -9.57 2.05
CA LEU A 166 -4.13 -8.70 2.99
C LEU A 166 -5.03 -8.10 4.06
N GLY A 167 -6.36 -8.31 4.00
CA GLY A 167 -7.30 -7.71 4.96
C GLY A 167 -7.87 -6.36 4.50
N LEU A 168 -7.70 -5.96 3.23
CA LEU A 168 -8.38 -4.80 2.66
C LEU A 168 -9.78 -5.21 2.18
N LEU A 169 -10.82 -4.85 2.92
CA LEU A 169 -12.17 -5.40 2.74
C LEU A 169 -13.17 -4.38 2.20
N CYS A 170 -12.91 -3.09 2.37
CA CYS A 170 -13.80 -2.01 1.95
C CYS A 170 -13.41 -1.54 0.55
N HIS A 171 -14.31 -1.67 -0.43
CA HIS A 171 -14.04 -1.27 -1.82
C HIS A 171 -14.93 -0.11 -2.25
N CYS A 172 -14.33 1.03 -2.58
CA CYS A 172 -14.99 2.09 -3.33
C CYS A 172 -14.77 1.86 -4.83
N GLN A 173 -15.71 1.19 -5.49
CA GLN A 173 -15.59 0.90 -6.92
C GLN A 173 -15.49 2.16 -7.79
N LYS A 174 -16.21 3.25 -7.42
CA LYS A 174 -16.20 4.51 -8.17
C LYS A 174 -14.82 5.16 -8.22
N ARG A 175 -14.04 5.02 -7.13
CA ARG A 175 -12.71 5.62 -6.99
C ARG A 175 -11.59 4.60 -7.20
N ASN A 176 -11.95 3.32 -7.36
CA ASN A 176 -11.02 2.19 -7.42
C ASN A 176 -10.07 2.16 -6.21
N ILE A 177 -10.62 2.30 -5.00
CA ILE A 177 -9.86 2.29 -3.74
C ILE A 177 -10.33 1.13 -2.88
N LEU A 178 -9.41 0.23 -2.53
CA LEU A 178 -9.63 -0.84 -1.57
C LEU A 178 -8.89 -0.52 -0.27
N TRP A 179 -9.55 -0.65 0.87
CA TRP A 179 -9.01 -0.15 2.14
C TRP A 179 -9.54 -0.89 3.39
N ASN A 180 -8.93 -0.57 4.54
CA ASN A 180 -9.35 -0.97 5.89
C ASN A 180 -8.99 0.17 6.88
N ASP A 181 -9.84 0.46 7.86
CA ASP A 181 -9.67 1.55 8.84
C ASP A 181 -8.69 1.26 9.97
N ASN A 182 -8.56 0.00 10.34
CA ASN A 182 -7.74 -0.45 11.44
C ASN A 182 -7.06 -1.74 11.01
N TRP A 183 -6.13 -1.60 10.08
CA TRP A 183 -5.50 -2.76 9.49
C TRP A 183 -4.77 -3.58 10.56
N GLN A 184 -5.06 -4.88 10.56
CA GLN A 184 -4.37 -5.88 11.35
C GLN A 184 -3.95 -7.01 10.44
N LEU A 185 -2.80 -7.61 10.74
CA LEU A 185 -2.30 -8.76 10.01
C LEU A 185 -3.32 -9.90 10.09
N PRO A 186 -3.85 -10.40 8.96
CA PRO A 186 -4.76 -11.53 8.98
C PRO A 186 -4.09 -12.78 9.58
N LYS A 187 -4.76 -13.50 10.49
CA LYS A 187 -4.19 -14.66 11.20
C LYS A 187 -3.57 -15.71 10.28
N TRP A 188 -4.26 -16.06 9.21
CA TRP A 188 -3.75 -17.04 8.24
C TRP A 188 -2.45 -16.58 7.57
N LEU A 189 -2.29 -15.26 7.38
CA LEU A 189 -1.11 -14.67 6.77
C LEU A 189 0.03 -14.59 7.78
N GLU A 190 -0.28 -14.30 9.05
CA GLU A 190 0.64 -14.44 10.17
C GLU A 190 1.22 -15.87 10.26
N GLU A 191 0.36 -16.88 10.16
CA GLU A 191 0.79 -18.28 10.10
C GLU A 191 1.70 -18.52 8.89
N CYS A 192 1.34 -18.01 7.71
CA CYS A 192 2.13 -18.18 6.49
C CYS A 192 3.46 -17.41 6.46
N LEU A 193 3.58 -16.28 7.16
CA LEU A 193 4.77 -15.44 7.15
C LEU A 193 5.99 -16.16 7.72
N TRP A 194 5.77 -16.95 8.76
CA TRP A 194 6.82 -17.71 9.44
C TRP A 194 7.04 -19.11 8.86
N HIS A 195 6.19 -19.53 7.93
CA HIS A 195 6.38 -20.78 7.18
C HIS A 195 7.28 -20.51 5.97
N GLU A 196 8.13 -21.48 5.65
CA GLU A 196 9.12 -21.38 4.56
C GLU A 196 8.46 -21.10 3.18
N ILE A 197 9.20 -20.47 2.25
CA ILE A 197 8.77 -20.22 0.86
C ILE A 197 9.20 -21.36 -0.06
#